data_AF-A0A814TFJ5-F1
#
_entry.id   AF-A0A814TFJ5-F1
#
_cell.length_a   1.000
_cell.length_b   1.000
_cell.length_c   1.000
_cell.angle_alpha   90.00
_cell.angle_beta   90.00
_cell.angle_gamma   90.00
#
_symmetry.space_group_name_H-M   'P 1'
#
loop_
_entity.id
_entity.type
_entity.pdbx_description
1 polymer ?
#
loop_
_entity_poly.entity_id
_entity_poly.type
_entity_poly.pdbx_seq_one_letter_code
_entity_poly.pdbx_strand_id
1 'polypeptide(L)'
;MNGTLDIEKFKFYIMQDALYLVDFGRALSILAGRCSEPKLVRLLLSFATGIESVEELLHEKYFKLFDIQQRTMEQSPSCLAYTQFLLAKVSLGSIEEAWAALLPCFWIYREVGKYIYQQANTSDSTNPFKEWIDTYAGEEYSDVAQQAIDTTELLAQQLSETSFEKMKEAFIYSSRFEYMFWDSAYKQQWWVI
;
A
#
# COMPACT_ATOMS: atom_id res chain seq x y z
N MET A 1 -2.35 -17.14 -5.27
CA MET A 1 -1.51 -18.35 -5.42
C MET A 1 -1.85 -19.11 -6.69
N ASN A 2 -3.00 -19.79 -6.77
CA ASN A 2 -3.30 -20.72 -7.88
C ASN A 2 -4.09 -20.09 -9.04
N GLY A 3 -4.22 -18.76 -9.11
CA GLY A 3 -5.03 -18.09 -10.14
C GLY A 3 -6.54 -18.30 -10.02
N THR A 4 -7.04 -18.88 -8.92
CA THR A 4 -8.45 -19.28 -8.74
C THR A 4 -9.33 -18.23 -8.06
N LEU A 5 -8.80 -17.04 -7.73
CA LEU A 5 -9.60 -15.97 -7.16
C LEU A 5 -10.64 -15.51 -8.18
N ASP A 6 -11.88 -15.32 -7.74
CA ASP A 6 -12.93 -14.74 -8.59
C ASP A 6 -12.47 -13.38 -9.14
N ILE A 7 -12.51 -13.25 -10.46
CA ILE A 7 -12.05 -12.06 -11.17
C ILE A 7 -12.82 -10.82 -10.70
N GLU A 8 -14.11 -10.93 -10.37
CA GLU A 8 -14.91 -9.78 -9.91
C GLU A 8 -14.44 -9.23 -8.56
N LYS A 9 -13.86 -10.08 -7.70
CA LYS A 9 -13.22 -9.64 -6.44
C LYS A 9 -11.92 -8.90 -6.72
N PHE A 10 -11.14 -9.38 -7.69
CA PHE A 10 -9.91 -8.71 -8.09
C PHE A 10 -10.18 -7.38 -8.79
N LYS A 11 -11.21 -7.30 -9.66
CA LYS A 11 -11.68 -6.04 -10.24
C LYS A 11 -12.09 -5.05 -9.16
N PHE A 12 -12.81 -5.49 -8.13
CA PHE A 12 -13.14 -4.63 -6.99
C PHE A 12 -11.87 -4.14 -6.28
N TYR A 13 -10.95 -5.05 -5.95
CA TYR A 13 -9.68 -4.72 -5.31
C TYR A 13 -8.91 -3.65 -6.10
N ILE A 14 -8.68 -3.87 -7.40
CA ILE A 14 -7.84 -2.99 -8.22
C ILE A 14 -8.49 -1.62 -8.46
N MET A 15 -9.83 -1.54 -8.42
CA MET A 15 -10.52 -0.24 -8.43
C MET A 15 -10.35 0.53 -7.11
N GLN A 16 -10.44 -0.17 -5.97
CA GLN A 16 -10.23 0.46 -4.66
C GLN A 16 -8.76 0.81 -4.41
N ASP A 17 -7.83 0.01 -4.92
CA ASP A 17 -6.38 0.23 -4.81
C ASP A 17 -5.97 1.52 -5.53
N ALA A 18 -6.52 1.77 -6.72
CA ALA A 18 -6.33 3.06 -7.41
C ALA A 18 -6.78 4.26 -6.55
N LEU A 19 -7.95 4.17 -5.89
CA LEU A 19 -8.42 5.22 -5.00
C LEU A 19 -7.56 5.36 -3.74
N TYR A 20 -7.04 4.25 -3.22
CA TYR A 20 -6.12 4.24 -2.09
C TYR A 20 -4.80 4.94 -2.44
N LEU A 21 -4.21 4.63 -3.60
CA LEU A 21 -2.92 5.17 -4.04
C LEU A 21 -2.94 6.69 -4.22
N VAL A 22 -4.06 7.26 -4.66
CA VAL A 22 -4.23 8.73 -4.72
C VAL A 22 -4.06 9.37 -3.34
N ASP A 23 -4.72 8.82 -2.33
CA ASP A 23 -4.62 9.34 -0.96
C ASP A 23 -3.27 8.98 -0.30
N PHE A 24 -2.69 7.82 -0.61
CA PHE A 24 -1.38 7.40 -0.15
C PHE A 24 -0.27 8.33 -0.67
N GLY A 25 -0.30 8.68 -1.96
CA GLY A 25 0.61 9.67 -2.57
C GLY A 25 0.46 11.06 -1.97
N ARG A 26 -0.79 11.46 -1.67
CA ARG A 26 -1.05 12.70 -0.91
C ARG A 26 -0.45 12.63 0.49
N ALA A 27 -0.59 11.49 1.18
CA ALA A 27 -0.07 11.31 2.52
C ALA A 27 1.46 11.40 2.57
N LEU A 28 2.15 10.76 1.62
CA LEU A 28 3.60 10.88 1.43
C LEU A 28 4.02 12.33 1.19
N SER A 29 3.29 13.05 0.33
CA SER A 29 3.58 14.45 0.00
C SER A 29 3.37 15.39 1.19
N ILE A 30 2.32 15.17 1.99
CA ILE A 30 2.08 15.93 3.23
C ILE A 30 3.23 15.68 4.22
N LEU A 31 3.62 14.41 4.42
CA LEU A 31 4.72 14.09 5.32
C LEU A 31 6.02 14.73 4.85
N ALA A 32 6.30 14.72 3.53
CA ALA A 32 7.46 15.37 2.96
C ALA A 32 7.50 16.87 3.29
N GLY A 33 6.37 17.57 3.15
CA GLY A 33 6.26 19.00 3.47
C GLY A 33 6.45 19.32 4.96
N ARG A 34 6.33 18.34 5.85
CA ARG A 34 6.55 18.50 7.31
C ARG A 34 7.98 18.17 7.74
N CYS A 35 8.76 17.50 6.90
CA CYS A 35 10.12 17.07 7.22
C CYS A 35 11.13 18.21 7.06
N SER A 36 12.09 18.30 7.98
CA SER A 36 13.23 19.25 7.88
C SER A 36 14.50 18.61 7.31
N GLU A 37 14.65 17.28 7.40
CA GLU A 37 15.80 16.54 6.89
C GLU A 37 15.71 16.37 5.35
N PRO A 38 16.60 17.00 4.55
CA PRO A 38 16.51 16.97 3.09
C PRO A 38 16.57 15.57 2.47
N LYS A 39 17.28 14.62 3.10
CA LYS A 39 17.29 13.23 2.62
C LYS A 39 15.92 12.57 2.74
N LEU A 40 15.24 12.78 3.87
CA LEU A 40 13.90 12.23 4.12
C LEU A 40 12.86 12.86 3.20
N VAL A 41 12.95 14.18 2.98
CA VAL A 41 12.08 14.88 2.01
C VAL A 41 12.23 14.28 0.61
N ARG A 42 13.46 14.11 0.12
CA ARG A 42 13.70 13.51 -1.20
C ARG A 42 13.18 12.08 -1.29
N LEU A 43 13.37 11.27 -0.25
CA LEU A 43 12.87 9.90 -0.21
C LEU A 43 11.34 9.85 -0.31
N LEU A 44 10.64 10.63 0.53
CA LEU A 44 9.18 10.69 0.51
C LEU A 44 8.61 11.14 -0.84
N LEU A 45 9.22 12.18 -1.43
CA LEU A 45 8.80 12.64 -2.75
C LEU A 45 9.08 11.60 -3.83
N SER A 46 10.20 10.87 -3.75
CA SER A 46 10.48 9.78 -4.69
C SER A 46 9.46 8.65 -4.60
N PHE A 47 9.00 8.30 -3.38
CA PHE A 47 7.92 7.33 -3.19
C PHE A 47 6.59 7.88 -3.72
N ALA A 48 6.28 9.15 -3.48
CA ALA A 48 5.05 9.77 -3.97
C ALA A 48 4.98 9.78 -5.51
N THR A 49 6.08 10.11 -6.19
CA THR A 49 6.15 10.07 -7.65
C THR A 49 6.23 8.65 -8.21
N GLY A 50 6.80 7.70 -7.45
CA GLY A 50 6.87 6.29 -7.84
C GLY A 50 5.51 5.59 -7.90
N ILE A 51 4.48 6.15 -7.26
CA ILE A 51 3.10 5.63 -7.36
C ILE A 51 2.60 5.67 -8.80
N GLU A 52 2.99 6.67 -9.59
CA GLU A 52 2.60 6.77 -11.00
C GLU A 52 3.05 5.54 -11.79
N SER A 53 4.24 5.00 -11.49
CA SER A 53 4.74 3.78 -12.12
C SER A 53 3.86 2.56 -11.79
N VAL A 54 3.34 2.47 -10.56
CA VAL A 54 2.42 1.39 -10.15
C VAL A 54 1.04 1.57 -10.80
N GLU A 55 0.52 2.80 -10.88
CA GLU A 55 -0.73 3.09 -11.60
C GLU A 55 -0.64 2.75 -13.09
N GLU A 56 0.43 3.16 -13.76
CA GLU A 56 0.60 2.92 -15.19
C GLU A 56 0.82 1.43 -15.48
N LEU A 57 1.69 0.76 -14.72
CA LEU A 57 2.06 -0.64 -14.99
C LEU A 57 0.97 -1.64 -14.61
N LEU A 58 0.34 -1.49 -13.44
CA LEU A 58 -0.63 -2.45 -12.93
C LEU A 58 -2.06 -2.04 -13.25
N HIS A 59 -2.48 -0.84 -12.85
CA HIS A 59 -3.89 -0.45 -12.94
C HIS A 59 -4.36 -0.36 -14.39
N GLU A 60 -3.62 0.33 -15.27
CA GLU A 60 -4.03 0.40 -16.67
C GLU A 60 -4.07 -0.97 -17.36
N LYS A 61 -3.06 -1.81 -17.08
CA LYS A 61 -2.95 -3.14 -17.67
C LYS A 61 -4.13 -4.02 -17.23
N TYR A 62 -4.47 -4.03 -15.95
CA TYR A 62 -5.60 -4.79 -15.44
C TYR A 62 -6.95 -4.22 -15.86
N PHE A 63 -7.10 -2.90 -15.93
CA PHE A 63 -8.33 -2.29 -16.45
C PHE A 63 -8.59 -2.68 -17.90
N LYS A 64 -7.54 -2.75 -18.73
CA LYS A 64 -7.64 -3.25 -20.11
C LYS A 64 -7.91 -4.76 -20.15
N LEU A 65 -7.16 -5.55 -19.37
CA LEU A 65 -7.27 -7.02 -19.35
C LEU A 65 -8.67 -7.50 -18.91
N PHE A 66 -9.28 -6.79 -17.98
CA PHE A 66 -10.55 -7.17 -17.35
C PHE A 66 -11.76 -6.36 -17.85
N ASP A 67 -11.58 -5.56 -18.90
CA ASP A 67 -12.60 -4.69 -19.51
C ASP A 67 -13.36 -3.84 -18.48
N ILE A 68 -12.60 -3.18 -17.58
CA ILE A 68 -13.18 -2.30 -16.56
C ILE A 68 -13.51 -0.95 -17.21
N GLN A 69 -14.74 -0.81 -17.70
CA GLN A 69 -15.19 0.39 -18.42
C GLN A 69 -15.63 1.53 -17.49
N GLN A 70 -16.15 1.21 -16.31
CA GLN A 70 -16.58 2.19 -15.32
C GLN A 70 -15.69 2.10 -14.08
N ARG A 71 -14.83 3.10 -13.90
CA ARG A 71 -14.11 3.29 -12.64
C ARG A 71 -15.08 3.90 -11.63
N THR A 72 -15.20 3.28 -10.47
CA THR A 72 -15.88 3.92 -9.35
C THR A 72 -15.02 5.07 -8.82
N MET A 73 -15.68 6.15 -8.41
CA MET A 73 -15.04 7.24 -7.66
C MET A 73 -15.31 7.13 -6.16
N GLU A 74 -16.11 6.14 -5.74
CA GLU A 74 -16.50 5.94 -4.35
C GLU A 74 -15.58 4.92 -3.67
N GLN A 75 -14.95 5.36 -2.58
CA GLN A 75 -14.20 4.49 -1.69
C GLN A 75 -15.15 3.59 -0.90
N SER A 76 -14.79 2.32 -0.77
CA SER A 76 -15.43 1.41 0.18
C SER A 76 -15.24 1.92 1.61
N PRO A 77 -16.08 1.48 2.57
CA PRO A 77 -15.91 1.87 3.97
C PRO A 77 -14.50 1.58 4.51
N SER A 78 -13.90 0.45 4.12
CA SER A 78 -12.56 0.07 4.56
C SER A 78 -11.46 0.88 3.87
N CYS A 79 -11.60 1.18 2.57
CA CYS A 79 -10.68 2.06 1.85
C CYS A 79 -10.68 3.45 2.47
N LEU A 80 -11.87 4.05 2.66
CA LEU A 80 -12.00 5.38 3.25
C LEU A 80 -11.42 5.40 4.68
N ALA A 81 -11.77 4.43 5.52
CA ALA A 81 -11.28 4.39 6.89
C ALA A 81 -9.74 4.33 6.94
N TYR A 82 -9.13 3.55 6.04
CA TYR A 82 -7.67 3.42 5.97
C TYR A 82 -7.03 4.72 5.47
N THR A 83 -7.47 5.28 4.36
CA THR A 83 -6.86 6.50 3.82
C THR A 83 -7.03 7.69 4.76
N GLN A 84 -8.19 7.83 5.42
CA GLN A 84 -8.39 8.86 6.44
C GLN A 84 -7.51 8.66 7.67
N PHE A 85 -7.27 7.41 8.09
CA PHE A 85 -6.29 7.12 9.15
C PHE A 85 -4.88 7.59 8.76
N LEU A 86 -4.43 7.28 7.54
CA LEU A 86 -3.13 7.70 7.05
C LEU A 86 -3.02 9.23 6.97
N LEU A 87 -4.00 9.89 6.35
CA LEU A 87 -4.06 11.35 6.24
C LEU A 87 -4.05 12.03 7.61
N ALA A 88 -4.77 11.49 8.60
CA ALA A 88 -4.75 11.99 9.96
C ALA A 88 -3.37 11.83 10.61
N LYS A 89 -2.73 10.66 10.47
CA LYS A 89 -1.38 10.41 11.02
C LYS A 89 -0.33 11.32 10.41
N VAL A 90 -0.30 11.47 9.09
CA VAL A 90 0.67 12.36 8.42
C VAL A 90 0.40 13.84 8.65
N SER A 91 -0.83 14.23 9.01
CA SER A 91 -1.16 15.64 9.30
C SER A 91 -0.90 16.02 10.75
N LEU A 92 -1.21 15.13 11.70
CA LEU A 92 -1.28 15.45 13.13
C LEU A 92 -0.25 14.72 13.99
N GLY A 93 0.22 13.55 13.57
CA GLY A 93 1.21 12.74 14.31
C GLY A 93 2.63 13.29 14.20
N SER A 94 3.57 12.74 14.99
CA SER A 94 4.99 13.01 14.77
C SER A 94 5.47 12.47 13.41
N ILE A 95 6.68 12.85 12.98
CA ILE A 95 7.25 12.33 11.73
C ILE A 95 7.42 10.81 11.78
N GLU A 96 7.83 10.28 12.93
CA GLU A 96 8.06 8.86 13.18
C GLU A 96 6.76 8.08 13.25
N GLU A 97 5.73 8.62 13.94
CA GLU A 97 4.38 8.03 13.95
C GLU A 97 3.78 7.98 12.54
N ALA A 98 3.91 9.07 11.78
CA ALA A 98 3.43 9.17 10.41
C ALA A 98 4.15 8.20 9.48
N TRP A 99 5.47 8.10 9.58
CA TRP A 99 6.27 7.16 8.81
C TRP A 99 5.87 5.71 9.09
N ALA A 100 5.75 5.34 10.37
CA ALA A 100 5.34 4.00 10.76
C ALA A 100 3.91 3.65 10.35
N ALA A 101 3.02 4.64 10.23
CA ALA A 101 1.69 4.43 9.65
C ALA A 101 1.77 4.08 8.14
N LEU A 102 2.73 4.63 7.40
CA LEU A 102 2.87 4.37 5.95
C LEU A 102 3.62 3.07 5.65
N LEU A 103 4.48 2.62 6.57
CA LEU A 103 5.37 1.46 6.37
C LEU A 103 4.65 0.16 5.98
N PRO A 104 3.49 -0.23 6.57
CA PRO A 104 2.84 -1.50 6.24
C PRO A 104 2.48 -1.68 4.78
N CYS A 105 2.12 -0.60 4.06
CA CYS A 105 1.83 -0.67 2.62
C CYS A 105 3.05 -1.22 1.85
N PHE A 106 4.25 -0.70 2.11
CA PHE A 106 5.47 -1.18 1.49
C PHE A 106 5.81 -2.61 1.93
N TRP A 107 5.81 -2.84 3.24
CA TRP A 107 6.32 -4.09 3.80
C TRP A 107 5.38 -5.27 3.52
N ILE A 108 4.08 -5.14 3.81
CA ILE A 108 3.13 -6.25 3.69
C ILE A 108 3.01 -6.69 2.23
N TYR A 109 2.93 -5.76 1.28
CA TYR A 109 2.88 -6.11 -0.13
C TYR A 109 4.11 -6.88 -0.59
N ARG A 110 5.32 -6.51 -0.14
CA ARG A 110 6.56 -7.26 -0.44
C ARG A 110 6.48 -8.69 0.10
N GLU A 111 6.11 -8.85 1.38
CA GLU A 111 6.07 -10.19 2.01
C GLU A 111 4.98 -11.07 1.38
N VAL A 112 3.80 -10.51 1.10
CA VAL A 112 2.69 -11.23 0.45
C VAL A 112 3.06 -11.59 -0.99
N GLY A 113 3.65 -10.67 -1.75
CA GLY A 113 4.13 -10.90 -3.10
C GLY A 113 5.14 -12.06 -3.15
N LYS A 114 6.19 -11.98 -2.33
CA LYS A 114 7.20 -13.05 -2.21
C LYS A 114 6.60 -14.38 -1.77
N TYR A 115 5.73 -14.35 -0.77
CA TYR A 115 5.07 -15.56 -0.29
C TYR A 115 4.23 -16.20 -1.40
N ILE A 116 3.40 -15.43 -2.11
CA ILE A 116 2.60 -15.95 -3.21
C ILE A 116 3.49 -16.46 -4.34
N TYR A 117 4.57 -15.75 -4.68
CA TYR A 117 5.52 -16.18 -5.72
C TYR A 117 6.18 -17.52 -5.40
N GLN A 118 6.57 -17.75 -4.14
CA GLN A 118 7.15 -19.03 -3.71
C GLN A 118 6.16 -20.19 -3.73
N GLN A 119 4.87 -19.92 -3.50
CA GLN A 119 3.82 -20.95 -3.47
C GLN A 119 3.15 -21.16 -4.83
N ALA A 120 3.14 -20.14 -5.69
CA ALA A 120 2.55 -20.22 -7.01
C ALA A 120 3.37 -21.17 -7.89
N ASN A 121 2.70 -21.92 -8.76
CA ASN A 121 3.39 -22.53 -9.88
C ASN A 121 3.78 -21.42 -10.86
N THR A 122 4.92 -20.76 -10.64
CA THR A 122 5.38 -19.60 -11.41
C THR A 122 5.65 -19.92 -12.88
N SER A 123 5.70 -21.21 -13.24
CA SER A 123 5.77 -21.68 -14.63
C SER A 123 4.42 -21.63 -15.36
N ASP A 124 3.31 -21.42 -14.65
CA ASP A 124 1.98 -21.28 -15.24
C ASP A 124 1.73 -19.84 -15.69
N SER A 125 2.00 -19.58 -16.97
CA SER A 125 1.73 -18.28 -17.60
C SER A 125 0.24 -17.96 -17.74
N THR A 126 -0.67 -18.88 -17.39
CA THR A 126 -2.11 -18.67 -17.49
C THR A 126 -2.72 -18.00 -16.26
N ASN A 127 -1.96 -17.83 -15.18
CA ASN A 127 -2.44 -17.17 -13.97
C ASN A 127 -2.76 -15.68 -14.26
N PRO A 128 -4.04 -15.25 -14.16
CA PRO A 128 -4.44 -13.90 -14.53
C PRO A 128 -3.86 -12.82 -13.60
N PHE A 129 -3.33 -13.19 -12.44
CA PHE A 129 -2.77 -12.26 -11.44
C PHE A 129 -1.25 -12.24 -11.43
N LYS A 130 -0.60 -12.89 -12.41
CA LYS A 130 0.87 -13.06 -12.45
C LYS A 130 1.61 -11.73 -12.35
N GLU A 131 1.16 -10.71 -13.06
CA GLU A 131 1.82 -9.38 -13.08
C GLU A 131 1.79 -8.70 -11.71
N TRP A 132 0.71 -8.88 -10.95
CA TRP A 132 0.61 -8.36 -9.59
C TRP A 132 1.63 -9.07 -8.70
N ILE A 133 1.71 -10.40 -8.82
CA ILE A 133 2.65 -11.22 -8.04
C ILE A 133 4.09 -10.85 -8.39
N ASP A 134 4.43 -10.79 -9.67
CA ASP A 134 5.78 -10.50 -10.16
C ASP A 134 6.23 -9.09 -9.72
N THR A 135 5.32 -8.10 -9.74
CA THR A 135 5.62 -6.73 -9.29
C THR A 135 6.01 -6.69 -7.82
N TYR A 136 5.16 -7.22 -6.93
CA TYR A 136 5.42 -7.13 -5.49
C TYR A 136 6.44 -8.15 -4.98
N ALA A 137 6.70 -9.23 -5.72
CA ALA A 137 7.78 -10.18 -5.44
C ALA A 137 9.14 -9.73 -6.01
N GLY A 138 9.14 -8.78 -6.95
CA GLY A 138 10.31 -8.33 -7.68
C GLY A 138 11.37 -7.65 -6.82
N GLU A 139 12.59 -7.59 -7.35
CA GLU A 139 13.74 -6.94 -6.68
C GLU A 139 13.52 -5.43 -6.55
N GLU A 140 13.00 -4.77 -7.58
CA GLU A 140 12.74 -3.32 -7.57
C GLU A 140 11.80 -2.91 -6.42
N TYR A 141 10.67 -3.59 -6.26
CA TYR A 141 9.76 -3.33 -5.14
C TYR A 141 10.38 -3.72 -3.78
N SER A 142 11.19 -4.79 -3.77
CA SER A 142 11.90 -5.21 -2.55
C SER A 142 12.86 -4.14 -2.04
N ASP A 143 13.57 -3.45 -2.94
CA ASP A 143 14.50 -2.37 -2.61
C ASP A 143 13.76 -1.14 -2.06
N VAL A 144 12.61 -0.79 -2.65
CA VAL A 144 11.74 0.29 -2.14
C VAL A 144 11.27 -0.02 -0.72
N ALA A 145 10.74 -1.23 -0.51
CA ALA A 145 10.28 -1.65 0.82
C ALA A 145 11.43 -1.75 1.83
N GLN A 146 12.63 -2.15 1.40
CA GLN A 146 13.79 -2.18 2.28
C GLN A 146 14.20 -0.77 2.70
N GLN A 147 14.23 0.20 1.78
CA GLN A 147 14.49 1.61 2.13
C GLN A 147 13.46 2.15 3.13
N ALA A 148 12.19 1.75 3.00
CA ALA A 148 11.15 2.12 3.96
C ALA A 148 11.41 1.55 5.36
N ILE A 149 11.86 0.29 5.45
CA ILE A 149 12.21 -0.39 6.70
C ILE A 149 13.46 0.24 7.32
N ASP A 150 14.53 0.42 6.56
CA ASP A 150 15.79 1.00 7.06
C ASP A 150 15.58 2.41 7.63
N THR A 151 14.73 3.21 6.97
CA THR A 151 14.36 4.54 7.46
C THR A 151 13.56 4.47 8.75
N THR A 152 12.67 3.48 8.89
CA THR A 152 11.93 3.22 10.13
C THR A 152 12.89 2.91 11.27
N GLU A 153 13.86 2.02 11.03
CA GLU A 153 14.87 1.66 12.03
C GLU A 153 15.69 2.89 12.46
N LEU A 154 16.11 3.72 11.49
CA LEU A 154 16.84 4.96 11.78
C LEU A 154 16.03 5.93 12.64
N LEU A 155 14.75 6.15 12.30
CA LEU A 155 13.86 7.03 13.07
C LEU A 155 13.61 6.49 14.49
N ALA A 156 13.60 5.17 14.67
CA ALA A 156 13.35 4.54 15.96
C ALA A 156 14.54 4.61 16.95
N GLN A 157 15.78 4.72 16.47
CA GLN A 157 17.00 4.59 17.29
C GLN A 157 17.09 5.56 18.48
N GLN A 158 16.49 6.75 18.37
CA GLN A 158 16.61 7.80 19.38
C GLN A 158 15.28 8.11 20.09
N LEU A 159 14.27 7.26 19.90
CA LEU A 159 12.96 7.48 20.49
C LEU A 159 12.94 7.16 21.97
N SER A 160 12.17 7.96 22.72
CA SER A 160 11.69 7.55 24.03
C SER A 160 10.78 6.34 23.90
N GLU A 161 10.64 5.56 24.98
CA GLU A 161 9.72 4.41 25.02
C GLU A 161 8.29 4.81 24.65
N THR A 162 7.81 5.97 25.12
CA THR A 162 6.49 6.49 24.78
C THR A 162 6.35 6.80 23.28
N SER A 163 7.36 7.42 22.66
CA SER A 163 7.32 7.72 21.23
C SER A 163 7.40 6.44 20.39
N PHE A 164 8.23 5.48 20.81
CA PHE A 164 8.35 4.18 20.15
C PHE A 164 7.03 3.39 20.20
N GLU A 165 6.33 3.38 21.33
CA GLU A 165 5.03 2.69 21.43
C GLU A 165 3.97 3.32 20.51
N LYS A 166 3.95 4.65 20.34
CA LYS A 166 3.05 5.28 19.37
C LYS A 166 3.38 4.91 17.93
N MET A 167 4.67 4.82 17.60
CA MET A 167 5.16 4.41 16.30
C MET A 167 4.74 2.96 16.00
N LYS A 168 4.92 2.06 16.96
CA LYS A 168 4.46 0.67 16.90
C LYS A 168 2.94 0.55 16.78
N GLU A 169 2.19 1.35 17.55
CA GLU A 169 0.73 1.38 17.47
C GLU A 169 0.25 1.81 16.07
N ALA A 170 0.86 2.86 15.49
CA ALA A 170 0.55 3.31 14.14
C ALA A 170 0.79 2.21 13.09
N PHE A 171 1.92 1.52 13.18
CA PHE A 171 2.24 0.37 12.32
C PHE A 171 1.21 -0.77 12.46
N ILE A 172 0.82 -1.13 13.69
CA ILE A 172 -0.17 -2.18 13.95
C ILE A 172 -1.54 -1.81 13.37
N TYR A 173 -1.97 -0.56 13.53
CA TYR A 173 -3.25 -0.10 12.97
C TYR A 173 -3.25 -0.15 11.46
N SER A 174 -2.22 0.37 10.79
CA SER A 174 -2.10 0.25 9.33
C SER A 174 -2.06 -1.21 8.88
N SER A 175 -1.36 -2.10 9.59
CA SER A 175 -1.37 -3.53 9.28
C SER A 175 -2.75 -4.18 9.41
N ARG A 176 -3.56 -3.75 10.39
CA ARG A 176 -4.97 -4.17 10.51
C ARG A 176 -5.81 -3.62 9.37
N PHE A 177 -5.58 -2.38 8.96
CA PHE A 177 -6.26 -1.79 7.81
C PHE A 177 -5.92 -2.49 6.51
N GLU A 178 -4.66 -2.89 6.28
CA GLU A 178 -4.28 -3.74 5.14
C GLU A 178 -5.13 -5.02 5.11
N TYR A 179 -5.21 -5.75 6.23
CA TYR A 179 -6.08 -6.94 6.32
C TYR A 179 -7.55 -6.61 6.00
N MET A 180 -8.07 -5.52 6.56
CA MET A 180 -9.44 -5.08 6.29
C MET A 180 -9.65 -4.68 4.82
N PHE A 181 -8.64 -4.14 4.15
CA PHE A 181 -8.68 -3.80 2.74
C PHE A 181 -8.83 -5.06 1.88
N TRP A 182 -8.04 -6.09 2.16
CA TRP A 182 -8.16 -7.40 1.50
C TRP A 182 -9.51 -8.07 1.76
N ASP A 183 -9.98 -8.07 3.02
CA ASP A 183 -11.27 -8.65 3.41
C ASP A 183 -12.44 -7.88 2.76
N SER A 184 -12.35 -6.56 2.71
CA SER A 184 -13.31 -5.67 2.04
C SER A 184 -13.43 -6.02 0.56
N ALA A 185 -12.30 -6.22 -0.13
CA ALA A 185 -12.31 -6.63 -1.53
C ALA A 185 -12.86 -8.05 -1.72
N TYR A 186 -12.50 -8.98 -0.83
CA TYR A 186 -12.99 -10.35 -0.91
C TYR A 186 -14.51 -10.47 -0.71
N LYS A 187 -15.09 -9.57 0.10
CA LYS A 187 -16.53 -9.45 0.35
C LYS A 187 -17.22 -8.45 -0.59
N GLN A 188 -16.47 -7.73 -1.43
CA GLN A 188 -16.95 -6.64 -2.28
C GLN A 188 -17.80 -5.64 -1.47
N GLN A 189 -17.25 -5.20 -0.34
CA GLN A 189 -17.96 -4.40 0.65
C GLN A 189 -18.28 -3.00 0.12
N TRP A 190 -19.55 -2.65 0.12
CA TRP A 190 -20.04 -1.29 -0.12
C TRP A 190 -20.69 -0.70 1.12
N TRP A 191 -21.00 0.59 1.06
CA TRP A 191 -21.79 1.26 2.08
C TRP A 191 -23.15 0.57 2.27
N VAL A 192 -23.53 0.34 3.52
CA VAL A 192 -24.88 -0.11 3.85
C VAL A 192 -25.75 1.15 3.86
N ILE A 193 -26.70 1.22 2.92
CA ILE A 193 -27.67 2.31 2.79
C ILE A 193 -29.05 1.77 3.17
#